data_AF-A0A951B6L5-F1
#
_entry.id   AF-A0A951B6L5-F1
#
_cell.length_a   1.000
_cell.length_b   1.000
_cell.length_c   1.000
_cell.angle_alpha   90.00
_cell.angle_beta   90.00
_cell.angle_gamma   90.00
#
_symmetry.space_group_name_H-M   'P 1'
#
loop_
_entity.id
_entity.type
_entity.pdbx_description
1 polymer ?
#
loop_
_entity_poly.entity_id
_entity_poly.type
_entity_poly.pdbx_seq_one_letter_code
_entity_poly.pdbx_strand_id
1 'polypeptide(L)'
;MDRGRNTDTARMNGQAESELDLGALTRGVARRKWWIIGTTLAAFLITLAAVNFIKPRYTGEAKVFLENQESYFTRPGKETPEQPPALDPEAVQSQVQLVTSRDLARQAVRKLNLLGNAEFDPLADGMDLLTRAMVLLGLDRDPRQMSPEDRVLDTYYDRLIVYPVAKTRVLQIEFSARDPELAAKGANTIAELYIDLQEEAKKNNAKAAGAWLAPNIEALRAKVTEAEAKVEDFRAQSGLLVGSNNTTISAQQLADLNTQLANARSTEADAQAKAKLIRELLREGRVSEVSDVAKDELIRNIGQQRVTLRAQLASESRTLLPGHPRIQELTAQLADVDNALRLAADKAARSLENDARIAGSRVEALTAELDAQKKAVATGNGDEVQLHALEREAAAARDQLETFLQKYREATARDADNAAPADARIISRAIAPELPSFPKKVPMLVIGTLAGFLLSFGIVVSRELLSGRATAPPDLGATPRPAPVVSAVAEGDETLVEAPPTAADPSPAAAPPIARPAPTSAGSSTGEDARRGGDVAGLARHIEELKP
;
A
#
# COMPACT_ATOMS: atom_id res chain seq x y z
N MET A 1 115.38 -29.71 21.12
CA MET A 1 115.75 -30.55 19.98
C MET A 1 114.53 -31.36 19.59
N ASP A 2 114.18 -31.25 18.32
CA ASP A 2 113.35 -32.17 17.52
C ASP A 2 111.82 -32.24 17.69
N ARG A 3 111.20 -32.45 16.52
CA ARG A 3 109.82 -32.21 16.09
C ARG A 3 108.81 -33.23 16.64
N GLY A 4 107.56 -32.78 16.78
CA GLY A 4 106.41 -33.69 16.86
C GLY A 4 105.03 -33.01 16.92
N ARG A 5 104.30 -33.11 15.81
CA ARG A 5 102.82 -33.27 15.62
C ARG A 5 101.83 -32.14 15.97
N ASN A 6 101.07 -31.78 14.93
CA ASN A 6 99.60 -31.75 14.79
C ASN A 6 98.71 -31.47 16.01
N THR A 7 97.91 -30.41 15.88
CA THR A 7 96.46 -30.21 16.18
C THR A 7 96.26 -28.68 16.19
N ASP A 8 95.23 -28.02 15.66
CA ASP A 8 93.86 -28.40 15.36
C ASP A 8 93.25 -27.34 14.42
N THR A 9 92.53 -27.78 13.39
CA THR A 9 91.66 -26.97 12.53
C THR A 9 90.22 -27.38 12.79
N ALA A 10 89.39 -26.53 13.39
CA ALA A 10 87.93 -26.60 13.40
C ALA A 10 87.42 -25.30 14.07
N ARG A 11 86.46 -24.51 13.63
CA ARG A 11 85.24 -24.73 12.84
C ARG A 11 84.81 -23.37 12.27
N MET A 12 84.19 -23.38 11.08
CA MET A 12 83.01 -22.58 10.68
C MET A 12 82.85 -22.77 9.17
N ASN A 13 82.03 -23.73 8.77
CA ASN A 13 81.73 -24.03 7.37
C ASN A 13 80.20 -24.16 7.20
N GLY A 14 79.66 -23.40 6.25
CA GLY A 14 78.57 -23.81 5.34
C GLY A 14 77.16 -23.95 5.90
N GLN A 15 76.37 -22.87 5.85
CA GLN A 15 74.98 -22.98 5.43
C GLN A 15 74.96 -22.90 3.90
N ALA A 16 74.93 -24.05 3.23
CA ALA A 16 74.56 -24.11 1.82
C ALA A 16 73.03 -24.11 1.76
N GLU A 17 72.46 -23.02 1.26
CA GLU A 17 71.03 -22.97 0.95
C GLU A 17 70.71 -24.09 -0.05
N SER A 18 69.71 -24.88 0.29
CA SER A 18 69.25 -26.01 -0.53
C SER A 18 68.43 -25.46 -1.69
N GLU A 19 69.07 -24.94 -2.74
CA GLU A 19 68.36 -24.58 -3.96
C GLU A 19 67.77 -25.83 -4.61
N LEU A 20 66.43 -25.89 -4.67
CA LEU A 20 65.70 -26.93 -5.37
C LEU A 20 65.97 -26.82 -6.88
N ASP A 21 66.65 -27.80 -7.47
CA ASP A 21 66.87 -27.84 -8.92
C ASP A 21 65.56 -28.23 -9.65
N LEU A 22 64.86 -27.22 -10.16
CA LEU A 22 63.66 -27.36 -10.99
C LEU A 22 63.94 -28.18 -12.27
N GLY A 23 65.17 -28.16 -12.79
CA GLY A 23 65.61 -28.95 -13.94
C GLY A 23 65.80 -30.43 -13.62
N ALA A 24 66.19 -30.78 -12.39
CA ALA A 24 66.25 -32.16 -11.93
C ALA A 24 64.84 -32.74 -11.71
N LEU A 25 63.94 -31.97 -11.12
CA LEU A 25 62.53 -32.34 -10.90
C LEU A 25 61.79 -32.61 -12.21
N THR A 26 61.91 -31.73 -13.21
CA THR A 26 61.28 -31.92 -14.53
C THR A 26 61.80 -33.17 -15.26
N ARG A 27 63.11 -33.45 -15.19
CA ARG A 27 63.70 -34.69 -15.72
C ARG A 27 63.28 -35.94 -14.94
N GLY A 28 63.08 -35.83 -13.63
CA GLY A 28 62.53 -36.89 -12.78
C GLY A 28 61.10 -37.26 -13.18
N VAL A 29 60.24 -36.25 -13.33
CA VAL A 29 58.87 -36.41 -13.81
C VAL A 29 58.82 -36.98 -15.23
N ALA A 30 59.65 -36.47 -16.16
CA ALA A 30 59.70 -36.94 -17.55
C ALA A 30 60.12 -38.41 -17.67
N ARG A 31 61.00 -38.91 -16.78
CA ARG A 31 61.38 -40.33 -16.71
C ARG A 31 60.22 -41.23 -16.27
N ARG A 32 59.27 -40.70 -15.50
CA ARG A 32 58.12 -41.44 -14.98
C ARG A 32 56.80 -41.12 -15.72
N LYS A 33 56.86 -40.42 -16.86
CA LYS A 33 55.67 -39.97 -17.62
C LYS A 33 54.66 -41.08 -17.93
N TRP A 34 55.12 -42.30 -18.20
CA TRP A 34 54.26 -43.46 -18.45
C TRP A 34 53.50 -43.95 -17.22
N TRP A 35 54.02 -43.71 -16.01
CA TRP A 35 53.35 -44.04 -14.75
C TRP A 35 52.26 -43.01 -14.42
N ILE A 36 52.53 -41.72 -14.72
CA ILE A 36 51.53 -40.65 -14.63
C ILE A 36 50.41 -40.91 -15.64
N ILE A 37 50.75 -41.15 -16.91
CA ILE A 37 49.76 -41.46 -17.97
C ILE A 37 48.97 -42.74 -17.65
N GLY A 38 49.62 -43.79 -17.13
CA GLY A 38 48.95 -45.04 -16.77
C GLY A 38 47.96 -44.88 -15.61
N THR A 39 48.33 -44.11 -14.58
CA THR A 39 47.47 -43.86 -13.41
C THR A 39 46.35 -42.87 -13.72
N THR A 40 46.57 -41.87 -14.57
CA THR A 40 45.51 -40.98 -15.06
C THR A 40 44.52 -41.71 -15.96
N LEU A 41 45.00 -42.60 -16.83
CA LEU A 41 44.14 -43.44 -17.66
C LEU A 41 43.35 -44.43 -16.80
N ALA A 42 43.96 -44.99 -15.76
CA ALA A 42 43.23 -45.81 -14.78
C ALA A 42 42.16 -45.00 -14.05
N ALA A 43 42.47 -43.78 -13.60
CA ALA A 43 41.49 -42.88 -12.98
C ALA A 43 40.37 -42.49 -13.95
N PHE A 44 40.68 -42.27 -15.23
CA PHE A 44 39.70 -42.05 -16.30
C PHE A 44 38.74 -43.23 -16.42
N LEU A 45 39.27 -44.45 -16.53
CA LEU A 45 38.47 -45.66 -16.69
C LEU A 45 37.62 -45.96 -15.45
N ILE A 46 38.17 -45.74 -14.25
CA ILE A 46 37.43 -45.89 -12.99
C ILE A 46 36.29 -44.86 -12.92
N THR A 47 36.56 -43.60 -13.26
CA THR A 47 35.53 -42.54 -13.27
C THR A 47 34.45 -42.84 -14.31
N LEU A 48 34.84 -43.29 -15.50
CA LEU A 48 33.92 -43.66 -16.58
C LEU A 48 33.01 -44.83 -16.17
N ALA A 49 33.59 -45.86 -15.53
CA ALA A 49 32.83 -46.99 -15.00
C ALA A 49 31.88 -46.52 -13.89
N ALA A 50 32.37 -45.75 -12.92
CA ALA A 50 31.57 -45.25 -11.78
C ALA A 50 30.38 -44.41 -12.26
N VAL A 51 30.57 -43.51 -13.22
CA VAL A 51 29.49 -42.68 -13.79
C VAL A 51 28.44 -43.51 -14.53
N ASN A 52 28.81 -44.65 -15.11
CA ASN A 52 27.88 -45.55 -15.80
C ASN A 52 27.08 -46.43 -14.81
N PHE A 53 27.67 -46.79 -13.67
CA PHE A 53 26.98 -47.55 -12.61
C PHE A 53 25.96 -46.72 -11.81
N ILE A 54 26.06 -45.39 -11.80
CA ILE A 54 25.10 -44.52 -11.12
C ILE A 54 23.81 -44.44 -11.95
N LYS A 55 22.68 -44.86 -11.35
CA LYS A 55 21.35 -44.79 -11.98
C LYS A 55 21.01 -43.34 -12.38
N PRO A 56 20.57 -43.08 -13.63
CA PRO A 56 20.21 -41.74 -14.06
C PRO A 56 18.99 -41.21 -13.29
N ARG A 57 18.95 -39.89 -13.11
CA ARG A 57 17.82 -39.17 -12.52
C ARG A 57 17.37 -38.07 -13.47
N TYR A 58 16.07 -37.85 -13.47
CA TYR A 58 15.33 -36.90 -14.29
C TYR A 58 14.66 -35.90 -13.36
N THR A 59 14.69 -34.61 -13.72
CA THR A 59 14.10 -33.54 -12.90
C THR A 59 12.98 -32.87 -13.69
N GLY A 60 11.76 -32.92 -13.16
CA GLY A 60 10.62 -32.18 -13.69
C GLY A 60 10.53 -30.80 -13.04
N GLU A 61 10.25 -29.76 -13.83
CA GLU A 61 10.23 -28.36 -13.40
C GLU A 61 8.83 -27.76 -13.62
N ALA A 62 8.17 -27.34 -12.54
CA ALA A 62 6.91 -26.59 -12.59
C ALA A 62 7.12 -25.17 -12.07
N LYS A 63 6.46 -24.19 -12.70
CA LYS A 63 6.51 -22.78 -12.30
C LYS A 63 5.14 -22.30 -11.87
N VAL A 64 5.06 -21.77 -10.66
CA VAL A 64 3.84 -21.21 -10.07
C VAL A 64 4.04 -19.72 -9.88
N PHE A 65 3.16 -18.91 -10.45
CA PHE A 65 3.13 -17.48 -10.23
C PHE A 65 2.26 -17.16 -9.02
N LEU A 66 2.81 -16.39 -8.09
CA LEU A 66 2.13 -15.90 -6.90
C LEU A 66 1.49 -14.55 -7.22
N GLU A 67 0.16 -14.52 -7.23
CA GLU A 67 -0.64 -13.32 -7.33
C GLU A 67 -0.71 -12.66 -5.94
N ASN A 68 -0.56 -11.34 -5.83
CA ASN A 68 -0.84 -10.66 -4.57
C ASN A 68 -2.22 -10.04 -4.66
N GLN A 69 -3.26 -10.77 -4.23
CA GLN A 69 -4.52 -10.14 -3.89
C GLN A 69 -4.53 -9.95 -2.37
N GLU A 70 -4.16 -8.75 -1.92
CA GLU A 70 -4.25 -8.42 -0.50
C GLU A 70 -5.66 -8.73 0.01
N SER A 71 -5.74 -9.61 1.01
CA SER A 71 -6.99 -9.92 1.68
C SER A 71 -7.39 -8.69 2.50
N TYR A 72 -8.28 -7.87 1.94
CA TYR A 72 -8.85 -6.64 2.52
C TYR A 72 -9.35 -6.79 3.98
N PHE A 73 -9.56 -8.02 4.45
CA PHE A 73 -10.09 -8.31 5.77
C PHE A 73 -9.13 -8.09 6.95
N THR A 74 -7.80 -8.14 6.74
CA THR A 74 -6.83 -8.11 7.86
C THR A 74 -6.29 -6.71 8.19
N ARG A 75 -6.69 -5.67 7.46
CA ARG A 75 -6.26 -4.29 7.73
C ARG A 75 -7.42 -3.29 7.62
N PRO A 76 -8.12 -2.96 8.71
CA PRO A 76 -9.05 -1.84 8.71
C PRO A 76 -8.24 -0.54 8.59
N GLY A 77 -8.48 0.26 7.54
CA GLY A 77 -8.10 1.68 7.51
C GLY A 77 -6.92 2.11 6.63
N LYS A 78 -6.61 1.46 5.51
CA LYS A 78 -5.74 2.06 4.48
C LYS A 78 -6.40 2.09 3.11
N GLU A 79 -7.01 3.23 2.80
CA GLU A 79 -7.57 3.60 1.50
C GLU A 79 -6.55 4.27 0.56
N THR A 80 -5.24 4.10 0.75
CA THR A 80 -4.24 4.77 -0.09
C THR A 80 -3.77 3.87 -1.25
N PRO A 81 -4.15 4.13 -2.51
CA PRO A 81 -3.86 3.27 -3.66
C PRO A 81 -2.55 3.67 -4.39
N GLU A 82 -1.52 4.17 -3.70
CA GLU A 82 -0.39 4.84 -4.39
C GLU A 82 0.98 4.14 -4.36
N GLN A 83 1.11 2.92 -3.84
CA GLN A 83 2.34 2.16 -4.03
C GLN A 83 2.04 0.74 -4.48
N PRO A 84 2.51 0.31 -5.67
CA PRO A 84 2.55 -1.10 -6.00
C PRO A 84 3.24 -1.81 -4.83
N PRO A 85 2.62 -2.84 -4.22
CA PRO A 85 3.23 -3.52 -3.09
C PRO A 85 4.61 -3.98 -3.55
N ALA A 86 5.65 -3.54 -2.83
CA ALA A 86 7.02 -3.95 -3.08
C ALA A 86 7.05 -5.48 -3.20
N LEU A 87 7.89 -6.00 -4.08
CA LEU A 87 8.20 -7.44 -4.07
C LEU A 87 8.70 -7.74 -2.66
N ASP A 88 7.91 -8.49 -1.89
CA ASP A 88 8.22 -8.93 -0.53
C ASP A 88 8.93 -10.28 -0.64
N PRO A 89 10.28 -10.31 -0.67
CA PRO A 89 11.03 -11.56 -0.79
C PRO A 89 10.78 -12.47 0.42
N GLU A 90 10.50 -11.92 1.60
CA GLU A 90 10.18 -12.66 2.81
C GLU A 90 8.82 -13.39 2.68
N ALA A 91 7.83 -12.77 2.05
CA ALA A 91 6.53 -13.40 1.77
C ALA A 91 6.67 -14.57 0.79
N VAL A 92 7.46 -14.42 -0.28
CA VAL A 92 7.71 -15.51 -1.24
C VAL A 92 8.47 -16.65 -0.56
N GLN A 93 9.44 -16.36 0.31
CA GLN A 93 10.15 -17.38 1.07
C GLN A 93 9.23 -18.13 2.05
N SER A 94 8.23 -17.45 2.62
CA SER A 94 7.20 -18.11 3.44
C SER A 94 6.33 -19.07 2.61
N GLN A 95 6.05 -18.73 1.35
CA GLN A 95 5.35 -19.62 0.43
C GLN A 95 6.16 -20.88 0.08
N VAL A 96 7.49 -20.75 -0.03
CA VAL A 96 8.39 -21.92 -0.17
C VAL A 96 8.20 -22.88 1.01
N GLN A 97 8.20 -22.37 2.24
CA GLN A 97 8.00 -23.17 3.44
C GLN A 97 6.62 -23.85 3.48
N LEU A 98 5.59 -23.18 2.95
CA LEU A 98 4.25 -23.74 2.84
C LEU A 98 4.22 -24.91 1.84
N VAL A 99 4.89 -24.78 0.69
CA VAL A 99 5.01 -25.88 -0.29
C VAL A 99 5.84 -27.04 0.27
N THR A 100 6.88 -26.77 1.06
CA THR A 100 7.68 -27.81 1.71
C THR A 100 7.07 -28.33 3.02
N SER A 101 5.86 -27.91 3.38
CA SER A 101 5.21 -28.34 4.61
C SER A 101 4.95 -29.85 4.63
N ARG A 102 5.01 -30.46 5.82
CA ARG A 102 4.81 -31.91 6.00
C ARG A 102 3.41 -32.37 5.59
N ASP A 103 2.40 -31.51 5.74
CA ASP A 103 1.03 -31.85 5.37
C ASP A 103 0.86 -31.94 3.86
N LEU A 104 1.42 -31.00 3.10
CA LEU A 104 1.43 -31.06 1.64
C LEU A 104 2.28 -32.24 1.15
N ALA A 105 3.44 -32.47 1.76
CA ALA A 105 4.29 -33.63 1.42
C ALA A 105 3.55 -34.97 1.62
N ARG A 106 2.82 -35.14 2.72
CA ARG A 106 1.99 -36.34 2.96
C ARG A 106 0.88 -36.50 1.92
N GLN A 107 0.25 -35.40 1.51
CA GLN A 107 -0.75 -35.44 0.44
C GLN A 107 -0.13 -35.79 -0.92
N ALA A 108 1.04 -35.23 -1.24
CA ALA A 108 1.77 -35.52 -2.46
C ALA A 108 2.21 -36.99 -2.53
N VAL A 109 2.78 -37.54 -1.45
CA VAL A 109 3.17 -38.96 -1.34
C VAL A 109 1.99 -39.89 -1.63
N ARG A 110 0.81 -39.58 -1.10
CA ARG A 110 -0.43 -40.35 -1.34
C ARG A 110 -0.93 -40.19 -2.78
N LYS A 111 -1.03 -38.97 -3.30
CA LYS A 111 -1.55 -38.68 -4.66
C LYS A 111 -0.63 -39.22 -5.76
N LEU A 112 0.67 -39.30 -5.49
CA LEU A 112 1.69 -39.86 -6.39
C LEU A 112 1.91 -41.37 -6.20
N ASN A 113 1.27 -42.01 -5.22
CA ASN A 113 1.47 -43.42 -4.86
C ASN A 113 2.96 -43.78 -4.67
N LEU A 114 3.70 -42.96 -3.92
CA LEU A 114 5.13 -43.20 -3.67
C LEU A 114 5.39 -44.33 -2.66
N LEU A 115 4.36 -44.74 -1.91
CA LEU A 115 4.40 -45.89 -1.00
C LEU A 115 4.57 -47.17 -1.81
N GLY A 116 5.63 -47.94 -1.53
CA GLY A 116 5.96 -49.17 -2.24
C GLY A 116 6.75 -48.99 -3.53
N ASN A 117 7.13 -47.77 -3.91
CA ASN A 117 8.06 -47.54 -5.01
C ASN A 117 9.50 -47.80 -4.56
N ALA A 118 10.21 -48.71 -5.23
CA ALA A 118 11.62 -49.07 -4.94
C ALA A 118 12.62 -47.89 -4.98
N GLU A 119 12.23 -46.74 -5.54
CA GLU A 119 13.04 -45.53 -5.48
C GLU A 119 12.87 -44.71 -4.20
N PHE A 120 11.67 -44.73 -3.61
CA PHE A 120 11.28 -43.85 -2.50
C PHE A 120 11.04 -44.61 -1.20
N ASP A 121 10.78 -45.90 -1.27
CA ASP A 121 10.67 -46.80 -0.13
C ASP A 121 11.90 -47.73 -0.06
N PRO A 122 12.84 -47.48 0.87
CA PRO A 122 14.03 -48.32 1.11
C PRO A 122 13.72 -49.78 1.47
N LEU A 123 12.49 -50.09 1.89
CA LEU A 123 12.07 -51.45 2.26
C LEU A 123 11.35 -52.17 1.13
N ALA A 124 11.01 -51.51 0.02
CA ALA A 124 10.27 -52.12 -1.09
C ALA A 124 11.09 -53.16 -1.87
N ASP A 125 12.42 -52.99 -1.99
CA ASP A 125 13.34 -53.94 -2.65
C ASP A 125 14.12 -54.83 -1.65
N GLY A 126 13.81 -54.75 -0.36
CA GLY A 126 14.60 -55.39 0.71
C GLY A 126 15.82 -54.58 1.12
N MET A 127 16.24 -54.73 2.39
CA MET A 127 17.30 -53.90 2.98
C MET A 127 18.66 -54.23 2.37
N ASP A 128 19.26 -53.27 1.67
CA ASP A 128 20.59 -53.39 1.06
C ASP A 128 21.66 -53.71 2.12
N LEU A 129 22.67 -54.51 1.76
CA LEU A 129 23.73 -54.96 2.66
C LEU A 129 24.53 -53.78 3.23
N LEU A 130 24.67 -52.72 2.44
CA LEU A 130 25.36 -51.49 2.83
C LEU A 130 24.55 -50.70 3.87
N THR A 131 23.24 -50.54 3.66
CA THR A 131 22.34 -49.90 4.63
C THR A 131 22.30 -50.69 5.93
N ARG A 132 22.23 -52.03 5.86
CA ARG A 132 22.28 -52.89 7.06
C ARG A 132 23.59 -52.74 7.84
N ALA A 133 24.72 -52.59 7.15
CA ALA A 133 26.01 -52.35 7.79
C ALA A 133 26.07 -50.96 8.44
N MET A 134 25.53 -49.92 7.80
CA MET A 134 25.50 -48.57 8.36
C MET A 134 24.58 -48.45 9.59
N VAL A 135 23.42 -49.10 9.57
CA VAL A 135 22.52 -49.17 10.73
C VAL A 135 23.20 -49.94 11.89
N LEU A 136 23.90 -51.05 11.59
CA LEU A 136 24.65 -51.82 12.60
C LEU A 136 25.83 -51.02 13.21
N LEU A 137 26.46 -50.16 12.41
CA LEU A 137 27.53 -49.24 12.84
C LEU A 137 27.01 -47.96 13.50
N GLY A 138 25.68 -47.79 13.62
CA GLY A 138 25.07 -46.59 14.22
C GLY A 138 25.22 -45.31 13.38
N LEU A 139 25.59 -45.44 12.11
CA LEU A 139 25.77 -44.33 11.16
C LEU A 139 24.48 -43.93 10.44
N ASP A 140 23.46 -44.80 10.49
CA ASP A 140 22.16 -44.59 9.86
C ASP A 140 21.01 -45.03 10.79
N ARG A 141 19.85 -44.40 10.64
CA ARG A 141 18.68 -44.63 11.53
C ARG A 141 17.88 -45.82 11.01
N ASP A 142 17.42 -46.71 11.90
CA ASP A 142 16.70 -47.93 11.48
C ASP A 142 15.35 -47.59 10.79
N PRO A 143 15.21 -47.84 9.48
CA PRO A 143 14.02 -47.47 8.70
C PRO A 143 12.76 -48.28 9.09
N ARG A 144 12.90 -49.31 9.94
CA ARG A 144 11.78 -50.11 10.47
C ARG A 144 11.08 -49.49 11.66
N GLN A 145 11.71 -48.50 12.30
CA GLN A 145 11.14 -47.79 13.46
C GLN A 145 10.30 -46.56 13.04
N MET A 146 10.30 -46.23 11.75
CA MET A 146 9.54 -45.13 11.16
C MET A 146 8.20 -45.62 10.60
N SER A 147 7.18 -44.76 10.62
CA SER A 147 5.95 -45.02 9.86
C SER A 147 6.28 -45.23 8.38
N PRO A 148 5.59 -46.13 7.65
CA PRO A 148 5.77 -46.30 6.21
C PRO A 148 5.77 -44.97 5.43
N GLU A 149 4.96 -44.01 5.87
CA GLU A 149 4.86 -42.67 5.28
C GLU A 149 6.06 -41.78 5.62
N ASP A 150 6.54 -41.80 6.86
CA ASP A 150 7.67 -40.96 7.29
C ASP A 150 8.98 -41.40 6.61
N ARG A 151 9.15 -42.69 6.34
CA ARG A 151 10.31 -43.21 5.60
C ARG A 151 10.37 -42.69 4.17
N VAL A 152 9.22 -42.59 3.51
CA VAL A 152 9.11 -42.06 2.14
C VAL A 152 9.27 -40.53 2.14
N LEU A 153 8.89 -39.85 3.21
CA LEU A 153 9.03 -38.39 3.33
C LEU A 153 10.49 -37.92 3.31
N ASP A 154 11.41 -38.62 3.98
CA ASP A 154 12.83 -38.24 3.97
C ASP A 154 13.40 -38.29 2.54
N THR A 155 13.14 -39.38 1.81
CA THR A 155 13.55 -39.50 0.41
C THR A 155 12.83 -38.48 -0.46
N TYR A 156 11.56 -38.19 -0.20
CA TYR A 156 10.81 -37.15 -0.91
C TYR A 156 11.44 -35.77 -0.77
N TYR A 157 11.85 -35.38 0.44
CA TYR A 157 12.51 -34.09 0.68
C TYR A 157 13.88 -34.00 -0.01
N ASP A 158 14.65 -35.09 -0.05
CA ASP A 158 15.90 -35.14 -0.81
C ASP A 158 15.69 -34.99 -2.34
N ARG A 159 14.48 -35.31 -2.83
CA ARG A 159 14.11 -35.23 -4.25
C ARG A 159 13.35 -33.97 -4.63
N LEU A 160 12.88 -33.21 -3.65
CA LEU A 160 12.11 -31.99 -3.84
C LEU A 160 13.01 -30.78 -3.60
N ILE A 161 13.14 -29.93 -4.61
CA ILE A 161 13.81 -28.65 -4.49
C ILE A 161 12.79 -27.56 -4.85
N VAL A 162 12.56 -26.63 -3.92
CA VAL A 162 11.63 -25.52 -4.11
C VAL A 162 12.36 -24.22 -3.79
N TYR A 163 12.36 -23.29 -4.72
CA TYR A 163 13.03 -22.01 -4.54
C TYR A 163 12.33 -20.87 -5.27
N PRO A 164 12.43 -19.64 -4.75
CA PRO A 164 11.92 -18.47 -5.42
C PRO A 164 12.86 -18.04 -6.55
N VAL A 165 12.31 -17.66 -7.69
CA VAL A 165 13.11 -17.10 -8.79
C VAL A 165 13.42 -15.64 -8.47
N ALA A 166 14.72 -15.31 -8.41
CA ALA A 166 15.20 -14.00 -7.95
C ALA A 166 14.55 -12.83 -8.69
N LYS A 167 14.12 -11.80 -7.95
CA LYS A 167 13.43 -10.60 -8.46
C LYS A 167 12.11 -10.89 -9.19
N THR A 168 11.46 -12.03 -8.92
CA THR A 168 10.15 -12.37 -9.47
C THR A 168 9.22 -12.93 -8.39
N ARG A 169 7.92 -13.00 -8.68
CA ARG A 169 6.91 -13.70 -7.85
C ARG A 169 6.68 -15.14 -8.31
N VAL A 170 7.69 -15.76 -8.90
CA VAL A 170 7.60 -17.13 -9.41
C VAL A 170 8.28 -18.08 -8.46
N LEU A 171 7.54 -19.10 -8.05
CA LEU A 171 8.05 -20.26 -7.34
C LEU A 171 8.40 -21.36 -8.34
N GLN A 172 9.63 -21.85 -8.26
CA GLN A 172 10.08 -23.00 -9.04
C GLN A 172 10.04 -24.24 -8.17
N ILE A 173 9.35 -25.28 -8.66
CA ILE A 173 9.20 -26.57 -8.00
C ILE A 173 9.87 -27.61 -8.88
N GLU A 174 10.94 -28.21 -8.36
CA GLU A 174 11.69 -29.26 -9.02
C GLU A 174 11.52 -30.57 -8.29
N PHE A 175 11.15 -31.63 -9.02
CA PHE A 175 11.03 -32.97 -8.47
C PHE A 175 11.87 -33.96 -9.26
N SER A 176 12.75 -34.69 -8.56
CA SER A 176 13.74 -35.58 -9.18
C SER A 176 13.43 -37.07 -8.96
N ALA A 177 13.19 -37.81 -10.04
CA ALA A 177 12.92 -39.25 -10.03
C ALA A 177 13.74 -40.01 -11.08
N ARG A 178 13.83 -41.35 -10.96
CA ARG A 178 14.46 -42.22 -11.98
C ARG A 178 13.61 -42.33 -13.23
N ASP A 179 12.30 -42.20 -13.08
CA ASP A 179 11.34 -42.19 -14.18
C ASP A 179 11.05 -40.74 -14.62
N PRO A 180 11.28 -40.37 -15.90
CA PRO A 180 10.99 -39.02 -16.39
C PRO A 180 9.50 -38.64 -16.30
N GLU A 181 8.58 -39.61 -16.42
CA GLU A 181 7.15 -39.34 -16.28
C GLU A 181 6.78 -39.03 -14.82
N LEU A 182 7.30 -39.82 -13.88
CA LEU A 182 7.11 -39.58 -12.44
C LEU A 182 7.73 -38.23 -12.01
N ALA A 183 8.88 -37.84 -12.57
CA ALA A 183 9.52 -36.56 -12.28
C ALA A 183 8.61 -35.38 -12.66
N ALA A 184 8.05 -35.39 -13.88
CA ALA A 184 7.13 -34.35 -14.34
C ALA A 184 5.79 -34.38 -13.58
N LYS A 185 5.22 -35.58 -13.38
CA LYS A 185 3.97 -35.76 -12.62
C LYS A 185 4.11 -35.29 -11.18
N GLY A 186 5.26 -35.54 -10.55
CA GLY A 186 5.58 -35.09 -9.20
C GLY A 186 5.52 -33.58 -9.06
N ALA A 187 6.29 -32.85 -9.89
CA ALA A 187 6.31 -31.39 -9.87
C ALA A 187 4.91 -30.78 -10.14
N ASN A 188 4.17 -31.32 -11.12
CA ASN A 188 2.80 -30.87 -11.42
C ASN A 188 1.83 -31.12 -10.26
N THR A 189 1.89 -32.31 -9.65
CA THR A 189 0.99 -32.68 -8.55
C THR A 189 1.23 -31.81 -7.31
N ILE A 190 2.50 -31.49 -7.01
CA ILE A 190 2.85 -30.61 -5.89
C ILE A 190 2.33 -29.18 -6.15
N ALA A 191 2.49 -28.68 -7.38
CA ALA A 191 1.97 -27.37 -7.77
C ALA A 191 0.43 -27.28 -7.66
N GLU A 192 -0.28 -28.33 -8.06
CA GLU A 192 -1.75 -28.42 -7.93
C GLU A 192 -2.19 -28.50 -6.47
N LEU A 193 -1.56 -29.36 -5.67
CA LEU A 193 -1.88 -29.48 -4.24
C LEU A 193 -1.64 -28.18 -3.47
N TYR A 194 -0.64 -27.38 -3.88
CA TYR A 194 -0.42 -26.07 -3.30
C TYR A 194 -1.56 -25.08 -3.60
N ILE A 195 -2.07 -25.10 -4.84
CA ILE A 195 -3.23 -24.28 -5.24
C ILE A 195 -4.48 -24.72 -4.47
N ASP A 196 -4.72 -26.03 -4.39
CA ASP A 196 -5.85 -26.62 -3.66
C ASP A 196 -5.79 -26.22 -2.18
N LEU A 197 -4.61 -26.30 -1.55
CA LEU A 197 -4.39 -25.91 -0.15
C LEU A 197 -4.69 -24.43 0.08
N GLN A 198 -4.30 -23.55 -0.84
CA GLN A 198 -4.61 -22.13 -0.73
C GLN A 198 -6.10 -21.84 -0.87
N GLU A 199 -6.78 -22.47 -1.83
CA GLU A 199 -8.23 -22.33 -2.00
C GLU A 199 -8.97 -22.80 -0.75
N GLU A 200 -8.60 -23.98 -0.23
CA GLU A 200 -9.19 -24.52 0.99
C GLU A 200 -8.93 -23.62 2.20
N ALA A 201 -7.72 -23.10 2.38
CA ALA A 201 -7.40 -22.16 3.44
C ALA A 201 -8.26 -20.88 3.35
N LYS A 202 -8.48 -20.34 2.15
CA LYS A 202 -9.35 -19.18 1.92
C LYS A 202 -10.80 -19.48 2.25
N LYS A 203 -11.33 -20.61 1.78
CA LYS A 203 -12.70 -21.05 2.12
C LYS A 203 -12.87 -21.22 3.62
N ASN A 204 -11.92 -21.88 4.28
CA ASN A 204 -11.96 -22.08 5.74
C ASN A 204 -11.90 -20.74 6.50
N ASN A 205 -11.06 -19.80 6.07
CA ASN A 205 -11.03 -18.45 6.65
C ASN A 205 -12.35 -17.69 6.43
N ALA A 206 -12.95 -17.79 5.25
CA ALA A 206 -14.25 -17.18 4.95
C ALA A 206 -15.39 -17.78 5.80
N LYS A 207 -15.42 -19.12 5.94
CA LYS A 207 -16.36 -19.83 6.83
C LYS A 207 -16.19 -19.41 8.29
N ALA A 208 -14.95 -19.35 8.78
CA ALA A 208 -14.66 -18.92 10.14
C ALA A 208 -15.10 -17.47 10.38
N ALA A 209 -14.82 -16.57 9.42
CA ALA A 209 -15.29 -15.18 9.48
C ALA A 209 -16.81 -15.08 9.47
N GLY A 210 -17.50 -15.84 8.61
CA GLY A 210 -18.97 -15.91 8.58
C GLY A 210 -19.56 -16.42 9.88
N ALA A 211 -19.00 -17.50 10.44
CA ALA A 211 -19.41 -18.08 11.72
C ALA A 211 -19.20 -17.12 12.90
N TRP A 212 -18.14 -16.30 12.87
CA TRP A 212 -17.91 -15.25 13.86
C TRP A 212 -18.83 -14.03 13.65
N LEU A 213 -19.05 -13.58 12.42
CA LEU A 213 -19.86 -12.40 12.11
C LEU A 213 -21.35 -12.62 12.40
N ALA A 214 -21.89 -13.81 12.15
CA ALA A 214 -23.32 -14.10 12.31
C ALA A 214 -23.89 -13.73 13.71
N PRO A 215 -23.33 -14.21 14.84
CA PRO A 215 -23.83 -13.83 16.17
C PRO A 215 -23.56 -12.35 16.50
N ASN A 216 -22.47 -11.77 16.00
CA ASN A 216 -22.15 -10.35 16.21
C ASN A 216 -23.16 -9.43 15.48
N ILE A 217 -23.61 -9.80 14.28
CA ILE A 217 -24.65 -9.09 13.55
C ILE A 217 -25.97 -9.12 14.33
N GLU A 218 -26.33 -10.26 14.92
CA GLU A 218 -27.55 -10.36 15.70
C GLU A 218 -27.50 -9.50 16.97
N ALA A 219 -26.36 -9.49 17.67
CA ALA A 219 -26.13 -8.58 18.78
C ALA A 219 -26.18 -7.10 18.35
N LEU A 220 -25.63 -6.75 17.19
CA LEU A 220 -25.70 -5.40 16.64
C LEU A 220 -27.12 -5.00 16.23
N ARG A 221 -27.93 -5.92 15.67
CA ARG A 221 -29.34 -5.67 15.38
C ARG A 221 -30.13 -5.34 16.65
N ALA A 222 -29.91 -6.10 17.72
CA ALA A 222 -30.52 -5.82 19.01
C ALA A 222 -30.08 -4.44 19.54
N LYS A 223 -28.78 -4.12 19.43
CA LYS A 223 -28.24 -2.81 19.84
C LYS A 223 -28.80 -1.64 19.03
N VAL A 224 -28.97 -1.80 17.71
CA VAL A 224 -29.62 -0.79 16.85
C VAL A 224 -31.06 -0.58 17.29
N THR A 225 -31.82 -1.67 17.48
CA THR A 225 -33.21 -1.60 17.93
C THR A 225 -33.33 -0.90 19.28
N GLU A 226 -32.44 -1.21 20.23
CA GLU A 226 -32.39 -0.55 21.53
C GLU A 226 -32.04 0.94 21.43
N ALA A 227 -31.04 1.30 20.60
CA ALA A 227 -30.65 2.69 20.40
C ALA A 227 -31.75 3.51 19.72
N GLU A 228 -32.41 2.94 18.72
CA GLU A 228 -33.57 3.55 18.04
C GLU A 228 -34.75 3.73 18.99
N ALA A 229 -35.05 2.71 19.81
CA ALA A 229 -36.10 2.81 20.84
C ALA A 229 -35.80 3.93 21.83
N LYS A 230 -34.54 4.08 22.29
CA LYS A 230 -34.13 5.18 23.18
C LYS A 230 -34.32 6.55 22.53
N VAL A 231 -34.01 6.69 21.24
CA VAL A 231 -34.24 7.95 20.50
C VAL A 231 -35.74 8.29 20.49
N GLU A 232 -36.58 7.31 20.18
CA GLU A 232 -38.02 7.53 20.08
C GLU A 232 -38.67 7.77 21.46
N ASP A 233 -38.30 6.99 22.48
CA ASP A 233 -38.74 7.18 23.86
C ASP A 233 -38.32 8.56 24.39
N PHE A 234 -37.09 8.99 24.11
CA PHE A 234 -36.61 10.30 24.52
C PHE A 234 -37.35 11.43 23.78
N ARG A 235 -37.61 11.27 22.47
CA ARG A 235 -38.38 12.22 21.67
C ARG A 235 -39.81 12.37 22.20
N ALA A 236 -40.45 11.26 22.58
CA ALA A 236 -41.78 11.26 23.18
C ALA A 236 -41.79 11.91 24.58
N GLN A 237 -40.79 11.62 25.43
CA GLN A 237 -40.69 12.18 26.79
C GLN A 237 -40.35 13.67 26.83
N SER A 238 -39.47 14.13 25.93
CA SER A 238 -39.04 15.53 25.83
C SER A 238 -40.06 16.43 25.11
N GLY A 239 -41.13 15.87 24.54
CA GLY A 239 -42.11 16.64 23.78
C GLY A 239 -41.55 17.27 22.49
N LEU A 240 -40.36 16.83 22.05
CA LEU A 240 -39.70 17.26 20.81
C LEU A 240 -40.35 16.62 19.58
N LEU A 241 -41.69 16.65 19.51
CA LEU A 241 -42.42 16.20 18.35
C LEU A 241 -42.17 17.20 17.22
N VAL A 242 -41.61 16.68 16.14
CA VAL A 242 -41.30 17.44 14.94
C VAL A 242 -42.55 17.52 14.08
N GLY A 243 -42.97 18.74 13.72
CA GLY A 243 -44.07 18.94 12.77
C GLY A 243 -43.65 18.64 11.33
N SER A 244 -44.58 18.73 10.37
CA SER A 244 -44.33 18.41 8.94
C SER A 244 -43.17 19.18 8.28
N ASN A 245 -42.70 20.28 8.87
CA ASN A 245 -41.65 21.14 8.32
C ASN A 245 -40.27 20.92 8.96
N ASN A 246 -40.05 19.80 9.66
CA ASN A 246 -38.80 19.52 10.36
C ASN A 246 -38.44 20.56 11.46
N THR A 247 -39.45 21.26 11.97
CA THR A 247 -39.34 22.23 13.07
C THR A 247 -40.15 21.76 14.27
N THR A 248 -39.67 22.07 15.48
CA THR A 248 -40.41 21.77 16.70
C THR A 248 -41.66 22.65 16.79
N ILE A 249 -42.74 22.12 17.35
CA ILE A 249 -44.00 22.87 17.56
C ILE A 249 -43.73 24.14 18.36
N SER A 250 -42.85 24.08 19.36
CA SER A 250 -42.46 25.21 20.20
C SER A 250 -41.76 26.33 19.43
N ALA A 251 -40.90 25.99 18.46
CA ALA A 251 -40.25 26.97 17.58
C ALA A 251 -41.25 27.65 16.64
N GLN A 252 -42.23 26.88 16.11
CA GLN A 252 -43.30 27.43 15.28
C GLN A 252 -44.17 28.43 16.06
N GLN A 253 -44.59 28.07 17.28
CA GLN A 253 -45.36 28.95 18.16
C GLN A 253 -44.60 30.25 18.49
N LEU A 254 -43.28 30.18 18.69
CA LEU A 254 -42.45 31.34 18.97
C LEU A 254 -42.36 32.29 17.77
N ALA A 255 -42.30 31.76 16.55
CA ALA A 255 -42.37 32.54 15.33
C ALA A 255 -43.74 33.24 15.20
N ASP A 256 -44.84 32.51 15.44
CA ASP A 256 -46.20 33.06 15.37
C ASP A 256 -46.44 34.16 16.42
N LEU A 257 -45.97 33.96 17.66
CA LEU A 257 -46.02 34.99 18.73
C LEU A 257 -45.22 36.23 18.36
N ASN A 258 -44.04 36.07 17.74
CA ASN A 258 -43.22 37.20 17.32
C ASN A 258 -43.90 38.01 16.21
N THR A 259 -44.56 37.35 15.25
CA THR A 259 -45.38 38.02 14.22
C THR A 259 -46.57 38.74 14.84
N GLN A 260 -47.27 38.13 15.79
CA GLN A 260 -48.38 38.77 16.49
C GLN A 260 -47.93 39.99 17.31
N LEU A 261 -46.77 39.88 17.99
CA LEU A 261 -46.17 40.97 18.75
C LEU A 261 -45.75 42.13 17.84
N ALA A 262 -45.14 41.84 16.69
CA ALA A 262 -44.76 42.85 15.71
C ALA A 262 -45.99 43.62 15.19
N ASN A 263 -47.08 42.89 14.88
CA ASN A 263 -48.34 43.50 14.47
C ASN A 263 -48.94 44.37 15.58
N ALA A 264 -48.97 43.88 16.82
CA ALA A 264 -49.49 44.64 17.97
C ALA A 264 -48.68 45.92 18.23
N ARG A 265 -47.34 45.84 18.19
CA ARG A 265 -46.45 47.01 18.32
C ARG A 265 -46.66 48.03 17.20
N SER A 266 -46.87 47.57 15.96
CA SER A 266 -47.19 48.46 14.84
C SER A 266 -48.50 49.20 15.12
N THR A 267 -49.55 48.50 15.56
CA THR A 267 -50.85 49.12 15.86
C THR A 267 -50.79 50.12 17.02
N GLU A 268 -50.00 49.81 18.06
CA GLU A 268 -49.76 50.72 19.19
C GLU A 268 -49.03 51.99 18.73
N ALA A 269 -47.91 51.82 18.02
CA ALA A 269 -47.10 52.92 17.53
C ALA A 269 -47.89 53.82 16.58
N ASP A 270 -48.70 53.25 15.69
CA ASP A 270 -49.57 53.99 14.78
C ASP A 270 -50.64 54.80 15.53
N ALA A 271 -51.32 54.19 16.50
CA ALA A 271 -52.34 54.88 17.29
C ALA A 271 -51.73 56.00 18.16
N GLN A 272 -50.58 55.74 18.79
CA GLN A 272 -49.87 56.70 19.62
C GLN A 272 -49.32 57.87 18.81
N ALA A 273 -48.72 57.61 17.64
CA ALA A 273 -48.20 58.64 16.74
C ALA A 273 -49.33 59.56 16.25
N LYS A 274 -50.47 58.98 15.84
CA LYS A 274 -51.65 59.74 15.41
C LYS A 274 -52.24 60.57 16.55
N ALA A 275 -52.41 60.00 17.74
CA ALA A 275 -52.89 60.74 18.91
C ALA A 275 -51.97 61.92 19.27
N LYS A 276 -50.65 61.70 19.26
CA LYS A 276 -49.66 62.75 19.55
C LYS A 276 -49.73 63.88 18.51
N LEU A 277 -49.81 63.54 17.23
CA LEU A 277 -49.94 64.52 16.14
C LEU A 277 -51.21 65.37 16.29
N ILE A 278 -52.36 64.75 16.59
CA ILE A 278 -53.63 65.48 16.77
C ILE A 278 -53.55 66.43 17.97
N ARG A 279 -52.98 65.97 19.10
CA ARG A 279 -52.78 66.82 20.30
C ARG A 279 -51.87 68.01 20.02
N GLU A 280 -50.79 67.81 19.28
CA GLU A 280 -49.85 68.89 18.94
C GLU A 280 -50.53 69.95 18.07
N LEU A 281 -51.31 69.54 17.09
CA LEU A 281 -52.03 70.45 16.20
C LEU A 281 -53.25 71.12 16.85
N LEU A 282 -53.87 70.47 17.84
CA LEU A 282 -54.84 71.11 18.73
C LEU A 282 -54.21 72.26 19.52
N ARG A 283 -52.97 72.11 19.98
CA ARG A 283 -52.22 73.19 20.68
C ARG A 283 -51.83 74.32 19.74
N GLU A 284 -51.46 74.02 18.50
CA GLU A 284 -51.10 75.01 17.47
C GLU A 284 -52.31 75.70 16.81
N GLY A 285 -53.53 75.19 17.01
CA GLY A 285 -54.74 75.70 16.36
C GLY A 285 -54.86 75.33 14.87
N ARG A 286 -54.07 74.35 14.40
CA ARG A 286 -53.94 73.93 12.98
C ARG A 286 -54.67 72.63 12.64
N VAL A 287 -55.77 72.35 13.36
CA VAL A 287 -56.54 71.09 13.27
C VAL A 287 -57.01 70.74 11.84
N SER A 288 -57.14 71.73 10.95
CA SER A 288 -57.48 71.54 9.52
C SER A 288 -56.44 70.80 8.68
N GLU A 289 -55.19 70.74 9.12
CA GLU A 289 -54.08 70.38 8.24
C GLU A 289 -53.71 68.88 8.29
N VAL A 290 -54.45 68.07 9.06
CA VAL A 290 -54.13 66.64 9.23
C VAL A 290 -54.82 65.77 8.18
N SER A 291 -54.05 65.24 7.24
CA SER A 291 -54.52 64.24 6.26
C SER A 291 -55.10 62.97 6.89
N ASP A 292 -54.64 62.56 8.07
CA ASP A 292 -55.12 61.33 8.74
C ASP A 292 -56.41 61.54 9.55
N VAL A 293 -56.67 62.75 10.03
CA VAL A 293 -57.95 63.12 10.69
C VAL A 293 -59.06 63.23 9.65
N ALA A 294 -58.71 63.47 8.40
CA ALA A 294 -59.63 63.37 7.27
C ALA A 294 -60.12 61.93 7.00
N LYS A 295 -59.71 60.90 7.75
CA LYS A 295 -60.37 59.58 7.67
C LYS A 295 -61.65 59.50 8.51
N ASP A 296 -61.80 60.36 9.51
CA ASP A 296 -63.02 60.47 10.30
C ASP A 296 -64.07 61.28 9.51
N GLU A 297 -65.19 60.64 9.19
CA GLU A 297 -66.28 61.23 8.40
C GLU A 297 -66.86 62.49 9.07
N LEU A 298 -66.91 62.52 10.41
CA LEU A 298 -67.37 63.68 11.16
C LEU A 298 -66.45 64.88 10.93
N ILE A 299 -65.14 64.66 11.01
CA ILE A 299 -64.15 65.74 10.89
C ILE A 299 -64.05 66.21 9.44
N ARG A 300 -64.19 65.31 8.46
CA ARG A 300 -64.35 65.68 7.05
C ARG A 300 -65.57 66.58 6.83
N ASN A 301 -66.73 66.21 7.36
CA ASN A 301 -67.97 66.97 7.18
C ASN A 301 -67.86 68.37 7.80
N ILE A 302 -67.34 68.47 9.03
CA ILE A 302 -67.08 69.76 9.70
C ILE A 302 -66.03 70.58 8.93
N GLY A 303 -64.97 69.93 8.43
CA GLY A 303 -63.94 70.57 7.61
C GLY A 303 -64.48 71.16 6.31
N GLN A 304 -65.34 70.45 5.60
CA GLN A 304 -65.97 70.92 4.37
C GLN A 304 -66.91 72.11 4.62
N GLN A 305 -67.70 72.06 5.71
CA GLN A 305 -68.53 73.18 6.16
C GLN A 305 -67.68 74.42 6.46
N ARG A 306 -66.56 74.23 7.15
CA ARG A 306 -65.61 75.31 7.47
C ARG A 306 -65.00 75.95 6.23
N VAL A 307 -64.58 75.16 5.24
CA VAL A 307 -64.07 75.67 3.96
C VAL A 307 -65.14 76.49 3.25
N THR A 308 -66.38 76.00 3.24
CA THR A 308 -67.52 76.69 2.62
C THR A 308 -67.83 78.03 3.30
N LEU A 309 -67.90 78.06 4.63
CA LEU A 309 -68.11 79.29 5.41
C LEU A 309 -66.96 80.28 5.25
N ARG A 310 -65.70 79.82 5.20
CA ARG A 310 -64.55 80.69 4.92
C ARG A 310 -64.59 81.29 3.53
N ALA A 311 -64.98 80.51 2.52
CA ALA A 311 -65.14 81.01 1.16
C ALA A 311 -66.24 82.08 1.08
N GLN A 312 -67.38 81.85 1.74
CA GLN A 312 -68.47 82.84 1.83
C GLN A 312 -68.06 84.11 2.58
N LEU A 313 -67.36 83.97 3.72
CA LEU A 313 -66.82 85.11 4.46
C LEU A 313 -65.82 85.91 3.60
N ALA A 314 -64.96 85.22 2.84
CA ALA A 314 -63.99 85.85 1.95
C ALA A 314 -64.64 86.55 0.73
N SER A 315 -65.79 86.06 0.23
CA SER A 315 -66.52 86.74 -0.84
C SER A 315 -67.29 87.96 -0.33
N GLU A 316 -67.98 87.84 0.80
CA GLU A 316 -68.78 88.92 1.41
C GLU A 316 -67.91 90.03 2.00
N SER A 317 -66.70 89.71 2.48
CA SER A 317 -65.76 90.72 3.01
C SER A 317 -65.13 91.61 1.94
N ARG A 318 -65.31 91.30 0.64
CA ARG A 318 -64.90 92.19 -0.46
C ARG A 318 -65.85 93.37 -0.64
N THR A 319 -67.11 93.21 -0.25
CA THR A 319 -68.19 94.17 -0.48
C THR A 319 -68.73 94.77 0.82
N LEU A 320 -68.64 94.06 1.94
CA LEU A 320 -69.18 94.45 3.24
C LEU A 320 -68.06 94.77 4.23
N LEU A 321 -68.24 95.84 5.02
CA LEU A 321 -67.31 96.18 6.11
C LEU A 321 -67.40 95.17 7.27
N PRO A 322 -66.34 95.03 8.08
CA PRO A 322 -66.31 94.08 9.21
C PRO A 322 -67.44 94.24 10.25
N GLY A 323 -68.05 95.43 10.35
CA GLY A 323 -69.16 95.70 11.28
C GLY A 323 -70.56 95.31 10.77
N HIS A 324 -70.69 94.81 9.53
CA HIS A 324 -71.98 94.47 8.95
C HIS A 324 -72.60 93.22 9.62
N PRO A 325 -73.91 93.18 9.90
CA PRO A 325 -74.56 92.05 10.59
C PRO A 325 -74.29 90.68 9.93
N ARG A 326 -74.24 90.65 8.59
CA ARG A 326 -73.93 89.42 7.82
C ARG A 326 -72.51 88.90 8.04
N ILE A 327 -71.52 89.80 8.18
CA ILE A 327 -70.12 89.41 8.46
C ILE A 327 -70.00 88.90 9.89
N GLN A 328 -70.69 89.53 10.84
CA GLN A 328 -70.74 89.07 12.24
C GLN A 328 -71.40 87.68 12.36
N GLU A 329 -72.51 87.45 11.64
CA GLU A 329 -73.18 86.15 11.57
C GLU A 329 -72.25 85.05 11.03
N LEU A 330 -71.61 85.27 9.88
CA LEU A 330 -70.67 84.31 9.28
C LEU A 330 -69.44 84.08 10.16
N THR A 331 -68.95 85.11 10.86
CA THR A 331 -67.83 85.00 11.79
C THR A 331 -68.21 84.17 13.03
N ALA A 332 -69.43 84.36 13.56
CA ALA A 332 -69.96 83.56 14.66
C ALA A 332 -70.16 82.10 14.25
N GLN A 333 -70.78 81.85 13.08
CA GLN A 333 -70.93 80.49 12.53
C GLN A 333 -69.57 79.80 12.30
N LEU A 334 -68.57 80.55 11.81
CA LEU A 334 -67.22 80.02 11.65
C LEU A 334 -66.58 79.67 13.00
N ALA A 335 -66.78 80.49 14.03
CA ALA A 335 -66.31 80.22 15.38
C ALA A 335 -67.00 78.98 16.01
N ASP A 336 -68.29 78.79 15.78
CA ASP A 336 -69.04 77.61 16.21
C ASP A 336 -68.50 76.34 15.54
N VAL A 337 -68.26 76.39 14.22
CA VAL A 337 -67.67 75.29 13.46
C VAL A 337 -66.22 75.00 13.89
N ASP A 338 -65.42 76.03 14.19
CA ASP A 338 -64.06 75.86 14.74
C ASP A 338 -64.09 75.20 16.13
N ASN A 339 -65.06 75.54 16.99
CA ASN A 339 -65.25 74.90 18.29
C ASN A 339 -65.72 73.44 18.15
N ALA A 340 -66.65 73.16 17.24
CA ALA A 340 -67.09 71.80 16.92
C ALA A 340 -65.93 70.95 16.38
N LEU A 341 -65.07 71.52 15.54
CA LEU A 341 -63.87 70.86 15.02
C LEU A 341 -62.88 70.51 16.13
N ARG A 342 -62.64 71.42 17.08
CA ARG A 342 -61.78 71.17 18.25
C ARG A 342 -62.33 70.05 19.13
N LEU A 343 -63.63 70.05 19.42
CA LEU A 343 -64.29 69.01 20.21
C LEU A 343 -64.22 67.64 19.53
N ALA A 344 -64.46 67.59 18.21
CA ALA A 344 -64.35 66.37 17.43
C ALA A 344 -62.90 65.83 17.41
N ALA A 345 -61.91 66.71 17.22
CA ALA A 345 -60.51 66.33 17.25
C ALA A 345 -60.03 65.88 18.64
N ASP A 346 -60.49 66.50 19.74
CA ASP A 346 -60.19 66.05 21.10
C ASP A 346 -60.78 64.67 21.37
N LYS A 347 -62.02 64.42 20.93
CA LYS A 347 -62.65 63.10 21.03
C LYS A 347 -61.89 62.05 20.22
N ALA A 348 -61.46 62.38 18.99
CA ALA A 348 -60.66 61.50 18.15
C ALA A 348 -59.29 61.19 18.79
N ALA A 349 -58.61 62.20 19.35
CA ALA A 349 -57.36 62.02 20.07
C ALA A 349 -57.53 61.08 21.28
N ARG A 350 -58.55 61.29 22.11
CA ARG A 350 -58.86 60.40 23.25
C ARG A 350 -59.18 58.97 22.82
N SER A 351 -59.88 58.79 21.70
CA SER A 351 -60.15 57.46 21.15
C SER A 351 -58.85 56.76 20.77
N LEU A 352 -57.97 57.44 20.01
CA LEU A 352 -56.68 56.89 19.60
C LEU A 352 -55.74 56.62 20.78
N GLU A 353 -55.82 57.42 21.85
CA GLU A 353 -55.09 57.15 23.10
C GLU A 353 -55.60 55.91 23.83
N ASN A 354 -56.91 55.68 23.82
CA ASN A 354 -57.50 54.47 24.36
C ASN A 354 -57.11 53.27 23.50
N ASP A 355 -57.14 53.39 22.17
CA ASP A 355 -56.70 52.35 21.24
C ASP A 355 -55.21 52.03 21.45
N ALA A 356 -54.36 53.05 21.61
CA ALA A 356 -52.95 52.88 21.93
C ALA A 356 -52.76 52.18 23.29
N ARG A 357 -53.56 52.53 24.31
CA ARG A 357 -53.51 51.85 25.62
C ARG A 357 -53.92 50.38 25.53
N ILE A 358 -54.97 50.08 24.77
CA ILE A 358 -55.43 48.71 24.53
C ILE A 358 -54.35 47.92 23.79
N ALA A 359 -53.78 48.49 22.72
CA ALA A 359 -52.69 47.89 21.97
C ALA A 359 -51.44 47.67 22.85
N GLY A 360 -51.08 48.64 23.70
CA GLY A 360 -49.99 48.52 24.67
C GLY A 360 -50.20 47.38 25.67
N SER A 361 -51.41 47.22 26.22
CA SER A 361 -51.74 46.07 27.08
C SER A 361 -51.60 44.72 26.36
N ARG A 362 -51.90 44.69 25.06
CA ARG A 362 -51.71 43.49 24.22
C ARG A 362 -50.22 43.22 23.95
N VAL A 363 -49.41 44.27 23.74
CA VAL A 363 -47.96 44.15 23.60
C VAL A 363 -47.33 43.62 24.89
N GLU A 364 -47.74 44.12 26.05
CA GLU A 364 -47.28 43.62 27.35
C GLU A 364 -47.63 42.13 27.54
N ALA A 365 -48.88 41.75 27.29
CA ALA A 365 -49.33 40.37 27.38
C ALA A 365 -48.57 39.43 26.41
N LEU A 366 -48.43 39.81 25.14
CA LEU A 366 -47.68 39.03 24.15
C LEU A 366 -46.18 38.98 24.47
N THR A 367 -45.62 40.02 25.06
CA THR A 367 -44.20 40.03 25.49
C THR A 367 -44.00 39.06 26.65
N ALA A 368 -44.89 39.06 27.64
CA ALA A 368 -44.85 38.12 28.76
C ALA A 368 -44.99 36.66 28.29
N GLU A 369 -45.92 36.39 27.38
CA GLU A 369 -46.10 35.08 26.75
C GLU A 369 -44.86 34.65 25.95
N LEU A 370 -44.30 35.55 25.15
CA LEU A 370 -43.08 35.30 24.39
C LEU A 370 -41.90 34.95 25.31
N ASP A 371 -41.73 35.67 26.42
CA ASP A 371 -40.64 35.42 27.36
C ASP A 371 -40.84 34.13 28.18
N ALA A 372 -42.09 33.77 28.50
CA ALA A 372 -42.42 32.45 29.06
C ALA A 372 -42.09 31.33 28.07
N GLN A 373 -42.50 31.47 26.81
CA GLN A 373 -42.22 30.51 25.75
C GLN A 373 -40.72 30.39 25.46
N LYS A 374 -39.97 31.51 25.43
CA LYS A 374 -38.49 31.48 25.29
C LYS A 374 -37.82 30.67 26.38
N LYS A 375 -38.29 30.75 27.63
CA LYS A 375 -37.75 29.95 28.74
C LYS A 375 -38.05 28.46 28.53
N ALA A 376 -39.25 28.11 28.06
CA ALA A 376 -39.62 26.74 27.73
C ALA A 376 -38.79 26.17 26.56
N VAL A 377 -38.51 26.99 25.54
CA VAL A 377 -37.62 26.59 24.42
C VAL A 377 -36.17 26.47 24.90
N ALA A 378 -35.69 27.36 25.77
CA ALA A 378 -34.32 27.29 26.30
C ALA A 378 -34.07 25.99 27.10
N THR A 379 -35.06 25.48 27.83
CA THR A 379 -34.98 24.14 28.45
C THR A 379 -34.99 23.04 27.40
N GLY A 380 -35.82 23.16 26.36
CA GLY A 380 -35.87 22.21 25.24
C GLY A 380 -34.58 22.11 24.44
N ASN A 381 -33.78 23.18 24.35
CA ASN A 381 -32.47 23.12 23.67
C ASN A 381 -31.51 22.11 24.31
N GLY A 382 -31.57 21.92 25.64
CA GLY A 382 -30.76 20.90 26.32
C GLY A 382 -31.17 19.50 25.90
N ASP A 383 -32.48 19.27 25.81
CA ASP A 383 -33.07 18.02 25.34
C ASP A 383 -32.76 17.77 23.86
N GLU A 384 -32.77 18.80 22.99
CA GLU A 384 -32.35 18.68 21.58
C GLU A 384 -30.90 18.22 21.44
N VAL A 385 -29.99 18.75 22.25
CA VAL A 385 -28.58 18.32 22.25
C VAL A 385 -28.46 16.85 22.66
N GLN A 386 -29.22 16.42 23.67
CA GLN A 386 -29.25 15.03 24.13
C GLN A 386 -29.90 14.10 23.09
N LEU A 387 -30.99 14.52 22.46
CA LEU A 387 -31.64 13.81 21.37
C LEU A 387 -30.66 13.61 20.21
N HIS A 388 -29.96 14.65 19.78
CA HIS A 388 -28.94 14.54 18.74
C HIS A 388 -27.76 13.64 19.14
N ALA A 389 -27.41 13.57 20.43
CA ALA A 389 -26.42 12.62 20.89
C ALA A 389 -26.91 11.17 20.74
N LEU A 390 -28.15 10.88 21.15
CA LEU A 390 -28.78 9.57 20.97
C LEU A 390 -28.94 9.21 19.49
N GLU A 391 -29.31 10.16 18.64
CA GLU A 391 -29.42 9.97 17.18
C GLU A 391 -28.07 9.62 16.55
N ARG A 392 -26.98 10.31 16.97
CA ARG A 392 -25.63 9.97 16.53
C ARG A 392 -25.21 8.57 16.99
N GLU A 393 -25.57 8.18 18.21
CA GLU A 393 -25.29 6.83 18.71
C GLU A 393 -26.04 5.76 17.91
N ALA A 394 -27.33 5.98 17.63
CA ALA A 394 -28.14 5.10 16.79
C ALA A 394 -27.60 5.01 15.36
N ALA A 395 -27.18 6.14 14.77
CA ALA A 395 -26.54 6.17 13.46
C ALA A 395 -25.23 5.38 13.44
N ALA A 396 -24.34 5.58 14.42
CA ALA A 396 -23.09 4.84 14.53
C ALA A 396 -23.31 3.32 14.67
N ALA A 397 -24.34 2.91 15.43
CA ALA A 397 -24.71 1.50 15.55
C ALA A 397 -25.22 0.92 14.21
N ARG A 398 -26.01 1.69 13.44
CA ARG A 398 -26.46 1.29 12.09
C ARG A 398 -25.30 1.16 11.11
N ASP A 399 -24.39 2.11 11.09
CA ASP A 399 -23.22 2.09 10.21
C ASP A 399 -22.32 0.88 10.50
N GLN A 400 -22.14 0.56 11.79
CA GLN A 400 -21.41 -0.63 12.21
C GLN A 400 -22.13 -1.93 11.76
N LEU A 401 -23.45 -1.99 11.91
CA LEU A 401 -24.26 -3.12 11.45
C LEU A 401 -24.14 -3.30 9.93
N GLU A 402 -24.28 -2.24 9.14
CA GLU A 402 -24.17 -2.30 7.68
C GLU A 402 -22.78 -2.77 7.24
N THR A 403 -21.73 -2.24 7.88
CA THR A 403 -20.35 -2.70 7.62
C THR A 403 -20.19 -4.20 7.89
N PHE A 404 -20.79 -4.72 8.96
CA PHE A 404 -20.71 -6.13 9.31
C PHE A 404 -21.55 -6.99 8.37
N LEU A 405 -22.73 -6.52 7.96
CA LEU A 405 -23.57 -7.17 6.96
C LEU A 405 -22.86 -7.25 5.60
N GLN A 406 -22.18 -6.19 5.18
CA GLN A 406 -21.38 -6.18 3.95
C GLN A 406 -20.25 -7.22 4.03
N LYS A 407 -19.49 -7.24 5.13
CA LYS A 407 -18.42 -8.23 5.33
C LYS A 407 -18.95 -9.67 5.40
N TYR A 408 -20.13 -9.87 5.97
CA TYR A 408 -20.76 -11.19 6.03
C TYR A 408 -21.24 -11.65 4.66
N ARG A 409 -21.85 -10.77 3.85
CA ARG A 409 -22.19 -11.06 2.44
C ARG A 409 -20.95 -11.39 1.62
N GLU A 410 -19.85 -10.68 1.84
CA GLU A 410 -18.58 -10.99 1.15
C GLU A 410 -18.00 -12.34 1.59
N ALA A 411 -17.99 -12.63 2.90
CA ALA A 411 -17.52 -13.91 3.43
C ALA A 411 -18.35 -15.09 2.90
N THR A 412 -19.68 -14.94 2.86
CA THR A 412 -20.59 -15.97 2.30
C THR A 412 -20.46 -16.11 0.78
N ALA A 413 -20.24 -15.02 0.05
CA ALA A 413 -19.96 -15.07 -1.38
C ALA A 413 -18.66 -15.83 -1.69
N ARG A 414 -17.61 -15.66 -0.87
CA ARG A 414 -16.33 -16.38 -1.01
C ARG A 414 -16.39 -17.86 -0.59
N ASP A 415 -17.39 -18.25 0.18
CA ASP A 415 -17.63 -19.64 0.54
C ASP A 415 -18.19 -20.47 -0.64
N ALA A 416 -18.83 -19.82 -1.60
CA ALA A 416 -19.35 -20.50 -2.79
C ALA A 416 -18.22 -21.15 -3.62
N ASP A 417 -18.51 -22.30 -4.23
CA ASP A 417 -17.53 -23.05 -5.01
C ASP A 417 -16.95 -22.21 -6.16
N ASN A 418 -15.61 -22.20 -6.27
CA ASN A 418 -14.83 -21.40 -7.22
C ASN A 418 -14.93 -19.86 -7.06
N ALA A 419 -15.53 -19.34 -5.98
CA ALA A 419 -15.66 -17.89 -5.79
C ALA A 419 -14.39 -17.19 -5.27
N ALA A 420 -13.47 -17.95 -4.68
CA ALA A 420 -12.19 -17.43 -4.18
C ALA A 420 -11.02 -18.18 -4.85
N PRO A 421 -10.54 -17.73 -6.03
CA PRO A 421 -9.37 -18.35 -6.65
C PRO A 421 -8.15 -18.27 -5.73
N ALA A 422 -7.28 -19.28 -5.81
CA ALA A 422 -5.99 -19.26 -5.13
C ALA A 422 -5.18 -18.03 -5.57
N ASP A 423 -4.30 -17.55 -4.68
CA ASP A 423 -3.34 -16.48 -4.98
C ASP A 423 -2.12 -17.04 -5.74
N ALA A 424 -2.33 -18.14 -6.45
CA ALA A 424 -1.31 -18.88 -7.16
C ALA A 424 -1.90 -19.47 -8.43
N ARG A 425 -1.17 -19.35 -9.53
CA ARG A 425 -1.51 -20.00 -10.80
C ARG A 425 -0.30 -20.66 -11.42
N ILE A 426 -0.50 -21.82 -12.04
CA ILE A 426 0.56 -22.52 -12.76
C ILE A 426 0.82 -21.78 -14.07
N ILE A 427 2.03 -21.26 -14.24
CA ILE A 427 2.45 -20.58 -15.48
C ILE A 427 3.19 -21.52 -16.43
N SER A 428 3.84 -22.55 -15.89
CA SER A 428 4.48 -23.61 -16.68
C SER A 428 4.30 -24.94 -15.96
N ARG A 429 3.71 -25.91 -16.66
CA ARG A 429 3.61 -27.29 -16.20
C ARG A 429 4.91 -28.02 -16.53
N ALA A 430 5.29 -28.96 -15.67
CA ALA A 430 6.44 -29.82 -15.89
C ALA A 430 6.17 -30.79 -17.05
N ILE A 431 7.18 -30.94 -17.90
CA ILE A 431 7.22 -31.88 -19.03
C ILE A 431 8.27 -32.95 -18.70
N ALA A 432 8.06 -34.18 -19.16
CA ALA A 432 9.02 -35.28 -18.99
C ALA A 432 10.37 -34.91 -19.64
N PRO A 433 11.47 -34.82 -18.88
CA PRO A 433 12.76 -34.41 -19.42
C PRO A 433 13.40 -35.53 -20.24
N GLU A 434 13.94 -35.19 -21.41
CA GLU A 434 14.59 -36.15 -22.31
C GLU A 434 16.02 -36.53 -21.86
N LEU A 435 16.70 -35.62 -21.16
CA LEU A 435 18.08 -35.78 -20.71
C LEU A 435 18.11 -35.97 -19.18
N PRO A 436 18.94 -36.90 -18.66
CA PRO A 436 19.09 -37.06 -17.22
C PRO A 436 19.83 -35.86 -16.61
N SER A 437 19.31 -35.34 -15.50
CA SER A 437 19.89 -34.22 -14.74
C SER A 437 21.13 -34.65 -13.94
N PHE A 438 21.19 -35.93 -13.54
CA PHE A 438 22.32 -36.53 -12.83
C PHE A 438 22.55 -37.99 -13.25
N PRO A 439 23.80 -38.47 -13.40
CA PRO A 439 25.07 -37.74 -13.28
C PRO A 439 25.43 -36.93 -14.54
N LYS A 440 26.00 -35.73 -14.37
CA LYS A 440 26.55 -34.93 -15.47
C LYS A 440 27.86 -35.57 -15.96
N LYS A 441 27.74 -36.47 -16.94
CA LYS A 441 28.82 -37.36 -17.39
C LYS A 441 30.11 -36.61 -17.75
N VAL A 442 30.00 -35.52 -18.53
CA VAL A 442 31.16 -34.77 -19.01
C VAL A 442 31.92 -34.06 -17.87
N PRO A 443 31.30 -33.22 -17.02
CA PRO A 443 31.99 -32.63 -15.88
C PRO A 443 32.59 -33.65 -14.89
N MET A 444 31.87 -34.72 -14.55
CA MET A 444 32.40 -35.73 -13.63
C MET A 444 33.63 -36.43 -14.19
N LEU A 445 33.63 -36.75 -15.49
CA LEU A 445 34.78 -37.36 -16.14
C LEU A 445 35.99 -36.43 -16.14
N VAL A 446 35.80 -35.14 -16.44
CA VAL A 446 36.88 -34.13 -16.39
C VAL A 446 37.43 -33.97 -14.96
N ILE A 447 36.55 -33.87 -13.96
CA ILE A 447 36.98 -33.68 -12.57
C ILE A 447 37.70 -34.93 -12.05
N GLY A 448 37.15 -36.12 -12.27
CA GLY A 448 37.77 -37.37 -11.82
C GLY A 448 39.12 -37.64 -12.47
N THR A 449 39.26 -37.29 -13.75
CA THR A 449 40.53 -37.43 -14.48
C THR A 449 41.57 -36.40 -14.06
N LEU A 450 41.16 -35.14 -13.85
CA LEU A 450 42.03 -34.09 -13.33
C LEU A 450 42.49 -34.39 -11.91
N ALA A 451 41.59 -34.87 -11.04
CA ALA A 451 41.95 -35.30 -9.69
C ALA A 451 42.94 -36.47 -9.71
N GLY A 452 42.70 -37.47 -10.57
CA GLY A 452 43.65 -38.57 -10.79
C GLY A 452 45.01 -38.09 -11.29
N PHE A 453 45.02 -37.12 -12.20
CA PHE A 453 46.24 -36.48 -12.69
C PHE A 453 47.00 -35.77 -11.57
N LEU A 454 46.35 -34.88 -10.82
CA LEU A 454 46.99 -34.13 -9.74
C LEU A 454 47.53 -35.06 -8.65
N LEU A 455 46.78 -36.10 -8.30
CA LEU A 455 47.20 -37.10 -7.32
C LEU A 455 48.42 -37.89 -7.81
N SER A 456 48.40 -38.37 -9.05
CA SER A 456 49.53 -39.10 -9.64
C SER A 456 50.78 -38.23 -9.78
N PHE A 457 50.61 -36.98 -10.21
CA PHE A 457 51.68 -36.00 -10.32
C PHE A 457 52.29 -35.68 -8.95
N GLY A 458 51.45 -35.42 -7.95
CA GLY A 458 51.87 -35.19 -6.57
C GLY A 458 52.65 -36.36 -5.98
N ILE A 459 52.15 -37.59 -6.14
CA ILE A 459 52.85 -38.81 -5.67
C ILE A 459 54.22 -38.95 -6.34
N VAL A 460 54.32 -38.69 -7.65
CA VAL A 460 55.60 -38.79 -8.38
C VAL A 460 56.58 -37.72 -7.91
N VAL A 461 56.13 -36.47 -7.76
CA VAL A 461 56.96 -35.36 -7.28
C VAL A 461 57.43 -35.61 -5.84
N SER A 462 56.52 -36.00 -4.94
CA SER A 462 56.88 -36.36 -3.56
C SER A 462 57.89 -37.50 -3.55
N ARG A 463 57.70 -38.54 -4.35
CA ARG A 463 58.66 -39.66 -4.43
C ARG A 463 60.03 -39.22 -4.94
N GLU A 464 60.09 -38.29 -5.89
CA GLU A 464 61.36 -37.76 -6.40
C GLU A 464 62.10 -36.94 -5.33
N LEU A 465 61.37 -36.09 -4.59
CA LEU A 465 61.89 -35.31 -3.48
C LEU A 465 62.40 -36.19 -2.32
N LEU A 466 61.63 -37.21 -1.92
CA LEU A 466 62.05 -38.17 -0.89
C LEU A 466 63.23 -39.04 -1.34
N SER A 467 63.46 -39.21 -2.65
CA SER A 467 64.57 -40.02 -3.17
C SER A 467 65.93 -39.30 -3.17
N GLY A 468 65.98 -38.02 -2.76
CA GLY A 468 67.20 -37.22 -2.66
C GLY A 468 67.86 -36.86 -4.01
N ARG A 469 67.25 -37.26 -5.14
CA ARG A 469 67.78 -37.00 -6.50
C ARG A 469 67.58 -35.56 -6.97
N ALA A 470 66.63 -34.83 -6.36
CA ALA A 470 66.34 -33.44 -6.68
C ALA A 470 67.35 -32.43 -6.09
N THR A 471 68.23 -32.87 -5.19
CA THR A 471 69.24 -32.03 -4.51
C THR A 471 70.68 -32.34 -4.95
N ALA A 472 70.88 -33.12 -6.02
CA ALA A 472 72.21 -33.46 -6.51
C ALA A 472 72.82 -32.27 -7.29
N PRO A 473 74.03 -31.80 -6.96
CA PRO A 473 74.65 -30.70 -7.69
C PRO A 473 74.97 -31.11 -9.15
N PRO A 474 75.02 -30.16 -10.10
CA PRO A 474 75.36 -30.46 -11.48
C PRO A 474 76.76 -31.08 -11.56
N ASP A 475 76.86 -32.27 -12.16
CA ASP A 475 78.15 -32.93 -12.40
C ASP A 475 78.91 -32.17 -13.50
N LEU A 476 79.85 -31.32 -13.08
CA LEU A 476 80.86 -30.70 -13.94
C LEU A 476 81.92 -31.74 -14.28
N GLY A 477 81.64 -32.61 -15.26
CA GLY A 477 82.51 -33.76 -15.54
C GLY A 477 82.36 -34.36 -16.93
N ALA A 478 82.55 -33.56 -17.99
CA ALA A 478 82.84 -34.12 -19.32
C ALA A 478 83.77 -33.18 -20.11
N THR A 479 85.08 -33.33 -19.90
CA THR A 479 86.09 -32.84 -20.86
C THR A 479 86.26 -33.84 -22.02
N PRO A 480 86.51 -33.35 -23.24
CA PRO A 480 86.50 -34.16 -24.46
C PRO A 480 87.86 -34.80 -24.73
N ARG A 481 87.88 -35.95 -25.44
CA ARG A 481 89.12 -36.49 -26.04
C ARG A 481 89.16 -36.25 -27.56
N PRO A 482 90.35 -35.94 -28.12
CA PRO A 482 90.52 -35.43 -29.47
C PRO A 482 90.67 -36.50 -30.55
N ALA A 483 90.55 -36.01 -31.79
CA ALA A 483 90.49 -36.65 -33.11
C ALA A 483 91.71 -37.50 -33.53
N PRO A 484 91.67 -38.05 -34.76
CA PRO A 484 92.58 -37.46 -35.75
C PRO A 484 91.96 -37.20 -37.13
N VAL A 485 92.70 -36.34 -37.83
CA VAL A 485 92.41 -35.56 -39.04
C VAL A 485 93.05 -36.25 -40.24
N VAL A 486 92.41 -36.23 -41.41
CA VAL A 486 93.10 -36.21 -42.71
C VAL A 486 92.38 -35.24 -43.66
N SER A 487 93.14 -34.26 -44.14
CA SER A 487 92.77 -33.26 -45.16
C SER A 487 93.06 -33.74 -46.58
N ALA A 488 92.25 -33.31 -47.55
CA ALA A 488 92.62 -32.93 -48.93
C ALA A 488 91.36 -32.33 -49.61
N VAL A 489 91.22 -31.01 -49.77
CA VAL A 489 91.74 -30.10 -50.83
C VAL A 489 90.97 -30.16 -52.16
N ALA A 490 90.20 -29.07 -52.37
CA ALA A 490 89.96 -28.28 -53.60
C ALA A 490 89.15 -28.91 -54.77
N GLU A 491 88.37 -28.22 -55.59
CA GLU A 491 88.23 -26.80 -55.99
C GLU A 491 86.89 -26.68 -56.78
N GLY A 492 86.30 -25.48 -56.95
CA GLY A 492 85.32 -25.25 -58.04
C GLY A 492 84.08 -24.38 -57.76
N ASP A 493 84.27 -23.06 -57.95
CA ASP A 493 83.42 -22.06 -58.64
C ASP A 493 81.98 -21.66 -58.27
N GLU A 494 81.88 -20.34 -58.05
CA GLU A 494 80.97 -19.30 -58.60
C GLU A 494 79.43 -19.35 -58.45
N THR A 495 78.98 -18.51 -57.51
CA THR A 495 78.00 -17.39 -57.62
C THR A 495 76.70 -17.51 -58.45
N LEU A 496 75.54 -17.26 -57.81
CA LEU A 496 74.69 -16.05 -57.94
C LEU A 496 73.25 -16.28 -57.39
N VAL A 497 72.73 -15.28 -56.64
CA VAL A 497 71.31 -14.82 -56.58
C VAL A 497 70.32 -15.74 -55.81
N GLU A 498 69.45 -15.34 -54.86
CA GLU A 498 69.00 -14.06 -54.30
C GLU A 498 68.08 -14.31 -53.07
N ALA A 499 68.29 -13.52 -51.99
CA ALA A 499 67.37 -12.97 -50.97
C ALA A 499 66.34 -13.85 -50.17
N PRO A 500 65.78 -13.37 -49.02
CA PRO A 500 66.28 -13.70 -47.69
C PRO A 500 65.20 -14.35 -46.77
N PRO A 501 65.52 -14.67 -45.50
CA PRO A 501 64.86 -15.75 -44.76
C PRO A 501 63.70 -15.29 -43.86
N THR A 502 62.76 -16.20 -43.61
CA THR A 502 61.77 -16.08 -42.52
C THR A 502 62.20 -17.00 -41.38
N ALA A 503 62.58 -16.41 -40.25
CA ALA A 503 62.78 -17.10 -38.99
C ALA A 503 62.24 -16.24 -37.84
N ALA A 504 61.65 -16.96 -36.86
CA ALA A 504 61.69 -16.70 -35.42
C ALA A 504 61.05 -15.38 -34.91
N ASP A 505 59.96 -15.50 -34.16
CA ASP A 505 59.94 -15.45 -32.67
C ASP A 505 59.52 -14.04 -32.19
N PRO A 506 59.30 -13.77 -30.89
CA PRO A 506 58.08 -14.08 -30.16
C PRO A 506 57.54 -12.83 -29.38
N SER A 507 56.64 -13.07 -28.42
CA SER A 507 56.36 -12.23 -27.24
C SER A 507 55.29 -11.11 -27.36
N PRO A 508 54.72 -10.65 -26.21
CA PRO A 508 53.30 -10.36 -26.05
C PRO A 508 53.01 -8.87 -25.80
N ALA A 509 51.75 -8.45 -25.84
CA ALA A 509 51.35 -7.19 -25.19
C ALA A 509 49.85 -7.13 -24.91
N ALA A 510 49.55 -6.76 -23.66
CA ALA A 510 48.26 -6.28 -23.18
C ALA A 510 47.88 -4.93 -23.83
N ALA A 511 46.58 -4.66 -23.92
CA ALA A 511 46.02 -3.43 -24.47
C ALA A 511 45.22 -2.63 -23.42
N PRO A 512 45.26 -1.29 -23.47
CA PRO A 512 44.16 -0.43 -23.06
C PRO A 512 43.79 0.58 -24.22
N PRO A 513 43.07 1.71 -24.03
CA PRO A 513 41.80 1.99 -24.73
C PRO A 513 41.86 3.19 -25.72
N ILE A 514 40.86 3.36 -26.61
CA ILE A 514 40.74 4.56 -27.48
C ILE A 514 39.28 5.04 -27.64
N ALA A 515 39.18 6.37 -27.80
CA ALA A 515 38.03 7.26 -27.82
C ALA A 515 37.24 7.40 -29.16
N ARG A 516 36.17 8.21 -29.07
CA ARG A 516 35.14 8.74 -30.01
C ARG A 516 35.51 8.99 -31.48
N PRO A 517 34.49 9.15 -32.36
CA PRO A 517 34.32 10.45 -33.04
C PRO A 517 32.85 10.98 -33.16
N ALA A 518 32.76 12.23 -33.63
CA ALA A 518 31.61 13.15 -33.73
C ALA A 518 30.61 12.88 -34.90
N PRO A 519 29.54 13.68 -35.01
CA PRO A 519 29.17 14.22 -36.33
C PRO A 519 28.77 15.73 -36.33
N THR A 520 28.84 16.35 -37.52
CA THR A 520 28.59 17.77 -37.81
C THR A 520 27.47 17.95 -38.85
N SER A 521 26.71 19.05 -38.72
CA SER A 521 25.90 19.80 -39.73
C SER A 521 24.58 19.17 -40.23
N ALA A 522 23.49 19.90 -40.55
CA ALA A 522 23.14 21.32 -40.59
C ALA A 522 21.61 21.51 -40.82
N GLY A 523 21.10 22.72 -40.51
CA GLY A 523 19.92 23.38 -41.11
C GLY A 523 18.55 23.13 -40.43
N SER A 524 17.59 24.05 -40.28
CA SER A 524 17.46 25.52 -40.33
C SER A 524 15.94 25.82 -40.32
N SER A 525 15.44 26.67 -39.41
CA SER A 525 14.34 27.67 -39.59
C SER A 525 13.75 28.06 -38.21
N THR A 526 13.93 29.27 -37.66
CA THR A 526 13.27 30.58 -37.94
C THR A 526 11.93 30.78 -37.19
N GLY A 527 11.81 31.93 -36.48
CA GLY A 527 10.58 32.53 -35.95
C GLY A 527 10.51 32.54 -34.42
N GLU A 528 11.02 33.51 -33.67
CA GLU A 528 10.76 34.97 -33.61
C GLU A 528 9.43 35.35 -32.92
N ASP A 529 9.62 36.08 -31.81
CA ASP A 529 8.82 37.15 -31.21
C ASP A 529 7.55 36.92 -30.36
N ALA A 530 7.68 37.44 -29.12
CA ALA A 530 6.95 38.59 -28.57
C ALA A 530 5.98 38.39 -27.38
N ARG A 531 6.45 38.94 -26.25
CA ARG A 531 5.81 40.00 -25.43
C ARG A 531 4.72 39.66 -24.38
N ARG A 532 5.07 40.15 -23.17
CA ARG A 532 4.31 41.06 -22.26
C ARG A 532 3.17 40.52 -21.39
N GLY A 533 3.28 40.96 -20.12
CA GLY A 533 2.19 41.31 -19.21
C GLY A 533 1.82 40.16 -18.27
N GLY A 534 1.71 40.31 -16.96
CA GLY A 534 1.69 41.48 -16.11
C GLY A 534 1.08 41.03 -14.77
N ASP A 535 1.79 41.35 -13.69
CA ASP A 535 1.34 41.77 -12.36
C ASP A 535 0.01 41.33 -11.69
N VAL A 536 0.12 41.35 -10.36
CA VAL A 536 -0.87 41.59 -9.28
C VAL A 536 -1.89 40.52 -8.84
N ALA A 537 -1.66 39.98 -7.63
CA ALA A 537 -2.48 40.11 -6.41
C ALA A 537 -2.04 39.01 -5.42
N GLY A 538 -1.52 39.27 -4.21
CA GLY A 538 -2.11 40.06 -3.12
C GLY A 538 -2.60 39.07 -2.03
N LEU A 539 -1.76 38.72 -1.05
CA LEU A 539 -1.77 39.26 0.33
C LEU A 539 -3.05 38.99 1.15
N ALA A 540 -2.92 38.16 2.19
CA ALA A 540 -3.41 38.37 3.58
C ALA A 540 -3.28 37.04 4.35
N ARG A 541 -2.34 36.90 5.30
CA ARG A 541 -2.29 37.37 6.72
C ARG A 541 -2.54 36.17 7.65
N HIS A 542 -1.51 35.73 8.37
CA HIS A 542 -1.14 36.10 9.76
C HIS A 542 -1.88 35.26 10.80
N ILE A 543 -1.12 34.58 11.67
CA ILE A 543 -1.13 34.78 13.13
C ILE A 543 0.13 34.09 13.68
N GLU A 544 0.99 34.93 14.23
CA GLU A 544 2.03 34.60 15.20
C GLU A 544 1.63 35.26 16.53
N GLU A 545 2.21 34.78 17.63
CA GLU A 545 2.22 35.30 19.00
C GLU A 545 1.32 34.63 20.07
N LEU A 546 1.95 33.68 20.77
CA LEU A 546 2.41 33.82 22.17
C LEU A 546 1.57 34.66 23.15
N LYS A 547 0.93 33.92 24.06
CA LYS A 547 0.97 34.00 25.55
C LYS A 547 1.16 35.36 26.25
N PRO A 548 0.47 35.51 27.39
CA PRO A 548 1.13 35.24 28.69
C PRO A 548 0.71 33.93 29.37
#